data_AF-A0A2N2L6P8-F1
#
_entry.id   AF-A0A2N2L6P8-F1
#
_cell.length_a   1.000
_cell.length_b   1.000
_cell.length_c   1.000
_cell.angle_alpha   90.00
_cell.angle_beta   90.00
_cell.angle_gamma   90.00
#
_symmetry.space_group_name_H-M   'P 1'
#
loop_
_entity.id
_entity.type
_entity.pdbx_description
1 polymer ?
#
loop_
_entity_poly.entity_id
_entity_poly.type
_entity_poly.pdbx_seq_one_letter_code
_entity_poly.pdbx_strand_id
1 'polypeptide(L)'
;LKKRGYPIMNSAGRIRAMTDNHWRCHDDVLINVDPDGTIAKGCYVKNRGRINCDACGFTPVAEASGALDLIPESLYAGWRLFLKT
;
A
#
# COMPACT_ATOMS: atom_id res chain seq x y z
N LEU A 1 9.54 8.95 10.01
CA LEU A 1 8.90 9.79 8.96
C LEU A 1 7.75 10.62 9.52
N LYS A 2 6.66 10.03 10.04
CA LYS A 2 5.55 10.81 10.62
C LYS A 2 5.97 11.78 11.74
N LYS A 3 6.82 11.34 12.69
CA LYS A 3 7.43 12.22 13.73
C LYS A 3 8.30 13.36 13.17
N ARG A 4 8.80 13.21 11.94
CA ARG A 4 9.60 14.21 11.22
C ARG A 4 8.71 15.16 10.38
N GLY A 5 7.39 15.09 10.52
CA GLY A 5 6.44 15.98 9.83
C GLY A 5 6.01 15.52 8.43
N TYR A 6 6.42 14.32 7.97
CA TYR A 6 6.00 13.82 6.66
C TYR A 6 4.51 13.46 6.65
N PRO A 7 3.75 13.87 5.61
CA PRO A 7 2.33 13.56 5.48
C PRO A 7 2.15 12.08 5.14
N ILE A 8 1.92 11.26 6.18
CA ILE A 8 1.75 9.80 6.06
C ILE A 8 0.51 9.37 6.83
N MET A 9 -0.38 8.68 6.13
CA MET A 9 -1.64 8.19 6.65
C MET A 9 -2.03 6.91 5.87
N ASN A 10 -2.60 5.97 6.60
CA ASN A 10 -3.41 4.89 6.04
C ASN A 10 -4.86 5.09 6.52
N SER A 11 -5.82 4.68 5.70
CA SER A 11 -7.21 4.62 6.11
C SER A 11 -7.42 3.46 7.09
N ALA A 12 -8.31 3.68 8.08
CA ALA A 12 -8.63 2.66 9.06
C ALA A 12 -9.29 1.43 8.41
N GLY A 13 -10.17 1.64 7.43
CA GLY A 13 -10.81 0.57 6.67
C GLY A 13 -9.80 -0.32 5.94
N ARG A 14 -8.72 0.25 5.38
CA ARG A 14 -7.69 -0.58 4.72
C ARG A 14 -6.86 -1.38 5.68
N ILE A 15 -6.54 -0.83 6.85
CA ILE A 15 -5.88 -1.58 7.91
C ILE A 15 -6.74 -2.78 8.34
N ARG A 16 -8.04 -2.58 8.60
CA ARG A 16 -8.96 -3.67 9.00
C ARG A 16 -9.07 -4.75 7.93
N ALA A 17 -9.24 -4.35 6.68
CA ALA A 17 -9.42 -5.31 5.60
C ALA A 17 -8.16 -6.15 5.29
N MET A 18 -6.96 -5.66 5.64
CA MET A 18 -5.76 -6.52 5.65
C MET A 18 -5.80 -7.55 6.77
N THR A 19 -6.36 -7.21 7.93
CA THR A 19 -6.57 -8.18 9.03
C THR A 19 -7.54 -9.29 8.62
N ASP A 20 -8.59 -8.94 7.88
CA ASP A 20 -9.62 -9.90 7.45
C ASP A 20 -9.33 -10.55 6.09
N ASN A 21 -8.18 -10.23 5.46
CA ASN A 21 -7.82 -10.64 4.09
C ASN A 21 -8.91 -10.33 3.02
N HIS A 22 -9.76 -9.35 3.28
CA HIS A 22 -10.85 -8.94 2.38
C HIS A 22 -10.45 -7.70 1.56
N TRP A 23 -9.36 -7.82 0.81
CA TRP A 23 -8.85 -6.76 -0.05
C TRP A 23 -8.21 -7.35 -1.31
N ARG A 24 -8.21 -6.57 -2.39
CA ARG A 24 -7.57 -6.93 -3.66
C ARG A 24 -6.21 -6.26 -3.74
N CYS A 25 -5.17 -7.06 -4.00
CA CYS A 25 -3.84 -6.53 -4.26
C CYS A 25 -3.71 -6.17 -5.75
N HIS A 26 -3.51 -4.88 -6.03
CA HIS A 26 -3.06 -4.38 -7.33
C HIS A 26 -1.55 -4.20 -7.26
N ASP A 27 -0.79 -5.28 -7.45
CA ASP A 27 0.66 -5.26 -7.30
C ASP A 27 1.38 -4.51 -8.43
N ASP A 28 0.69 -4.26 -9.53
CA ASP A 28 1.15 -3.47 -10.68
C ASP A 28 1.43 -2.00 -10.36
N VAL A 29 0.90 -1.48 -9.25
CA VAL A 29 1.24 -0.12 -8.74
C VAL A 29 2.58 -0.06 -8.02
N LEU A 30 3.26 -1.20 -7.85
CA LEU A 30 4.54 -1.28 -7.15
C LEU A 30 5.71 -1.43 -8.12
N ILE A 31 6.74 -0.63 -7.85
CA ILE A 31 8.08 -0.79 -8.40
C ILE A 31 9.05 -0.97 -7.24
N ASN A 32 9.82 -2.03 -7.29
CA ASN A 32 10.86 -2.37 -6.34
C ASN A 32 12.21 -2.08 -6.99
N VAL A 33 13.10 -1.43 -6.24
CA VAL A 33 14.51 -1.28 -6.60
C VAL A 33 15.30 -2.05 -5.55
N ASP A 34 15.98 -3.10 -5.99
CA ASP A 34 16.84 -3.92 -5.13
C ASP A 34 18.18 -3.22 -4.86
N PRO A 35 18.94 -3.62 -3.81
CA PRO A 35 20.20 -2.95 -3.44
C PRO A 35 21.27 -2.94 -4.53
N ASP A 36 21.22 -3.88 -5.47
CA ASP A 36 22.10 -3.97 -6.64
C ASP A 36 21.65 -3.07 -7.82
N GLY A 37 20.54 -2.35 -7.65
CA GLY A 37 19.94 -1.51 -8.67
C GLY A 37 18.95 -2.23 -9.60
N THR A 38 18.71 -3.54 -9.40
CA THR A 38 17.73 -4.28 -10.18
C THR A 38 16.32 -3.71 -9.96
N ILE A 39 15.61 -3.42 -11.04
CA ILE A 39 14.23 -2.90 -11.01
C ILE A 39 13.25 -4.03 -11.28
N ALA A 40 12.35 -4.30 -10.33
CA ALA A 40 11.30 -5.31 -10.43
C ALA A 40 9.91 -4.69 -10.24
N LYS A 41 9.01 -4.94 -11.19
CA LYS A 41 7.59 -4.54 -11.08
C LYS A 41 6.76 -5.64 -10.42
N GLY A 42 5.75 -5.25 -9.64
CA GLY A 42 4.83 -6.18 -8.99
C GLY A 42 5.13 -6.39 -7.51
N CYS A 43 4.65 -7.53 -6.99
CA CYS A 43 4.80 -7.95 -5.60
C CYS A 43 6.22 -7.76 -5.03
N TYR A 44 6.32 -7.13 -3.85
CA TYR A 44 7.57 -6.90 -3.11
C TYR A 44 8.37 -8.18 -2.83
N VAL A 45 7.70 -9.33 -2.71
CA VAL A 45 8.31 -10.63 -2.38
C VAL A 45 8.72 -11.42 -3.62
N LYS A 46 8.33 -10.99 -4.83
CA LYS A 46 8.49 -11.77 -6.08
C LYS A 46 9.90 -12.33 -6.32
N ASN A 47 10.94 -11.58 -5.97
CA ASN A 47 12.35 -12.00 -6.10
C ASN A 47 13.04 -12.21 -4.74
N ARG A 48 12.27 -12.26 -3.64
CA ARG A 48 12.79 -12.25 -2.26
C ARG A 48 12.29 -13.43 -1.42
N GLY A 49 11.41 -14.28 -1.95
CA GLY A 49 10.96 -15.48 -1.27
C GLY A 49 9.64 -16.03 -1.80
N ARG A 50 9.03 -16.93 -1.00
CA ARG A 50 7.71 -17.49 -1.29
C ARG A 50 6.62 -16.45 -1.00
N ILE A 51 5.76 -16.22 -1.99
CA ILE A 51 4.61 -15.32 -1.85
C ILE A 51 3.54 -16.00 -0.97
N ASN A 52 3.08 -15.28 0.06
CA ASN A 52 1.95 -15.67 0.89
C ASN A 52 1.04 -14.45 1.11
N CYS A 53 -0.04 -14.35 0.31
CA CYS A 53 -0.95 -13.21 0.33
C CYS A 53 -1.75 -13.13 1.64
N ASP A 54 -2.12 -14.27 2.22
CA ASP A 54 -2.93 -14.33 3.46
C ASP A 54 -2.16 -13.81 4.69
N ALA A 55 -0.83 -13.76 4.59
CA ALA A 55 0.07 -13.19 5.60
C ALA A 55 0.67 -11.85 5.15
N CYS A 56 0.13 -11.22 4.09
CA CYS A 56 0.68 -9.99 3.55
C CYS A 56 0.33 -8.78 4.43
N GLY A 57 1.33 -8.21 5.10
CA GLY A 57 1.20 -6.99 5.91
C GLY A 57 1.64 -5.71 5.19
N PHE A 58 1.71 -5.70 3.85
CA PHE A 58 2.30 -4.57 3.13
C PHE A 58 1.30 -3.41 2.95
N THR A 59 1.17 -2.60 4.00
CA THR A 59 0.16 -1.54 4.11
C THR A 59 0.18 -0.48 3.00
N PRO A 60 1.32 -0.10 2.37
CA PRO A 60 1.31 0.88 1.29
C PRO A 60 0.54 0.40 0.04
N VAL A 61 0.70 -0.86 -0.34
CA VAL A 61 -0.02 -1.41 -1.51
C VAL A 61 -1.49 -1.60 -1.23
N ALA A 62 -1.86 -1.96 0.00
CA ALA A 62 -3.26 -2.05 0.40
C ALA A 62 -3.97 -0.69 0.28
N GLU A 63 -3.32 0.39 0.70
CA GLU A 63 -3.87 1.74 0.54
C GLU A 63 -3.98 2.18 -0.91
N ALA A 64 -2.91 2.00 -1.69
CA ALA A 64 -2.88 2.36 -3.10
C ALA A 64 -3.93 1.55 -3.90
N SER A 65 -4.06 0.27 -3.59
CA SER A 65 -5.10 -0.61 -4.14
C SER A 65 -6.50 -0.09 -3.81
N GLY A 66 -6.74 0.30 -2.56
CA GLY A 66 -8.01 0.90 -2.16
C GLY A 66 -8.33 2.20 -2.90
N ALA A 67 -7.32 3.05 -3.14
CA ALA A 67 -7.49 4.27 -3.92
C ALA A 67 -7.83 3.97 -5.39
N LEU A 68 -7.18 2.96 -6.00
CA LEU A 68 -7.52 2.51 -7.37
C LEU A 68 -8.92 1.91 -7.46
N ASP A 69 -9.35 1.18 -6.43
CA ASP A 69 -10.69 0.61 -6.32
C ASP A 69 -11.75 1.65 -5.94
N LEU A 70 -11.40 2.94 -5.90
CA LEU A 70 -12.27 4.05 -5.54
C LEU A 70 -12.91 3.91 -4.15
N ILE A 71 -12.22 3.25 -3.22
CA ILE A 71 -12.66 3.14 -1.83
C ILE A 71 -12.63 4.53 -1.19
N PRO A 72 -13.78 5.07 -0.71
CA PRO A 72 -13.86 6.45 -0.26
C PRO A 72 -12.87 6.82 0.84
N GLU A 73 -12.63 5.90 1.80
CA GLU A 73 -11.69 6.18 2.89
C GLU A 73 -10.24 6.33 2.41
N SER A 74 -9.83 5.57 1.39
CA SER A 74 -8.48 5.65 0.82
C SER A 74 -8.26 6.95 0.05
N LEU A 75 -9.26 7.36 -0.74
CA LEU A 75 -9.24 8.65 -1.43
C LEU A 75 -9.20 9.81 -0.42
N TYR A 76 -10.05 9.75 0.60
CA TYR A 76 -10.10 10.77 1.65
C TYR A 76 -8.80 10.84 2.46
N ALA A 77 -8.14 9.72 2.75
CA ALA A 77 -6.84 9.71 3.41
C ALA A 77 -5.79 10.48 2.60
N GLY A 78 -5.74 10.28 1.28
CA GLY A 78 -4.88 11.04 0.38
C GLY A 78 -5.22 12.53 0.34
N TRP A 79 -6.50 12.88 0.21
CA TRP A 79 -6.94 14.27 0.22
C TRP A 79 -6.61 14.99 1.52
N ARG A 80 -6.83 14.37 2.69
CA ARG A 80 -6.45 14.95 3.99
C ARG A 80 -4.96 15.24 4.12
N LEU A 81 -4.11 14.48 3.42
CA LEU A 81 -2.67 14.68 3.46
C LEU A 81 -2.21 15.82 2.53
N PHE A 82 -2.81 15.94 1.34
CA PHE A 82 -2.25 16.76 0.26
C PHE A 82 -3.16 17.90 -0.22
N LEU A 83 -4.48 17.75 -0.12
CA LEU A 83 -5.44 18.77 -0.47
C LEU A 83 -5.91 19.46 0.81
N LYS A 84 -5.20 20.52 1.21
CA LYS A 84 -5.66 21.41 2.28
C LYS A 84 -7.00 22.03 1.86
N THR A 85 -8.08 21.67 2.53
CA THR A 85 -9.29 22.50 2.65
C THR A 85 -9.14 23.43 3.85
#